data_AF-A0A532AN05-F1
#
_entry.id   AF-A0A532AN05-F1
#
_cell.length_a   1.000
_cell.length_b   1.000
_cell.length_c   1.000
_cell.angle_alpha   90.00
_cell.angle_beta   90.00
_cell.angle_gamma   90.00
#
_symmetry.space_group_name_H-M   'P 1'
#
loop_
_entity.id
_entity.type
_entity.pdbx_description
1 polymer ?
#
loop_
_entity_poly.entity_id
_entity_poly.type
_entity_poly.pdbx_seq_one_letter_code
_entity_poly.pdbx_strand_id
1 'polypeptide(L)'
;MTTLYGMIDSGNCYKPRLLMAKLGIPFTNVEVSSHTGDTRKPDYVAKNPNAMVPLLELDDGRRLAESNAILLYLAEGTRFLPADKYQRALAYQWLFFEQYSHEPYIAVRRALLTFPERAKDATPERLAATLERGNKALGVMNK
;
A
#
# COMPACT_ATOMS: atom_id res chain seq x y z
N MET A 1 -1.32 -21.30 -5.87
CA MET A 1 -0.28 -20.40 -6.38
C MET A 1 -0.49 -19.04 -5.73
N THR A 2 0.51 -18.50 -5.04
CA THR A 2 0.43 -17.19 -4.39
C THR A 2 0.14 -16.11 -5.43
N THR A 3 -0.93 -15.35 -5.21
CA THR A 3 -1.44 -14.35 -6.14
C THR A 3 -1.51 -12.99 -5.46
N LEU A 4 -1.01 -11.97 -6.14
CA LEU A 4 -1.12 -10.58 -5.71
C LEU A 4 -2.02 -9.82 -6.68
N TYR A 5 -3.17 -9.37 -6.19
CA TYR A 5 -4.06 -8.48 -6.92
C TYR A 5 -3.64 -7.04 -6.68
N GLY A 6 -3.39 -6.27 -7.73
CA GLY A 6 -2.93 -4.90 -7.58
C GLY A 6 -2.85 -4.11 -8.87
N MET A 7 -2.43 -2.86 -8.74
CA MET A 7 -2.16 -1.95 -9.85
C MET A 7 -0.67 -1.70 -9.97
N ILE A 8 -0.13 -1.74 -11.18
CA ILE A 8 1.32 -1.61 -11.39
C ILE A 8 1.88 -0.25 -10.96
N ASP A 9 1.06 0.80 -11.04
CA ASP A 9 1.37 2.21 -10.75
C ASP A 9 1.01 2.65 -9.32
N SER A 10 0.42 1.74 -8.52
CA SER A 10 0.09 1.98 -7.12
C SER A 10 1.28 1.74 -6.20
N GLY A 11 1.63 2.75 -5.39
CA GLY A 11 2.66 2.64 -4.37
C GLY A 11 2.35 1.56 -3.32
N ASN A 12 1.09 1.45 -2.89
CA ASN A 12 0.67 0.41 -1.95
C ASN A 12 0.80 -1.00 -2.55
N CYS A 13 0.57 -1.17 -3.86
CA CYS A 13 0.78 -2.45 -4.54
C CYS A 13 2.27 -2.72 -4.80
N TYR A 14 3.09 -1.70 -4.97
CA TYR A 14 4.53 -1.84 -5.13
C TYR A 14 5.22 -2.40 -3.86
N LYS A 15 4.79 -1.97 -2.67
CA LYS A 15 5.32 -2.43 -1.38
C LYS A 15 5.48 -3.97 -1.29
N PRO A 16 4.41 -4.79 -1.39
CA PRO A 16 4.53 -6.24 -1.31
C PRO A 16 5.27 -6.84 -2.51
N ARG A 17 5.08 -6.33 -3.73
CA ARG A 17 5.83 -6.81 -4.91
C ARG A 17 7.34 -6.69 -4.71
N LEU A 18 7.78 -5.54 -4.20
CA LEU A 18 9.20 -5.30 -3.92
C LEU A 18 9.72 -6.29 -2.86
N LEU A 19 8.99 -6.48 -1.76
CA LEU A 19 9.41 -7.42 -0.72
C LEU A 19 9.45 -8.86 -1.24
N MET A 20 8.44 -9.31 -1.98
CA MET A 20 8.41 -10.65 -2.58
C MET A 20 9.59 -10.86 -3.52
N ALA A 21 9.92 -9.87 -4.36
CA ALA A 21 11.11 -9.91 -5.22
C ALA A 21 12.41 -9.98 -4.41
N LYS A 22 12.52 -9.25 -3.30
CA LYS A 22 13.69 -9.29 -2.40
C LYS A 22 13.83 -10.61 -1.64
N LEU A 23 12.72 -11.31 -1.39
CA LEU A 23 12.67 -12.61 -0.72
C LEU A 23 12.73 -13.79 -1.70
N GLY A 24 12.68 -13.54 -3.01
CA GLY A 24 12.62 -14.60 -4.02
C GLY A 24 11.32 -15.40 -4.00
N ILE A 25 10.22 -14.82 -3.48
CA ILE A 25 8.91 -15.48 -3.42
C ILE A 25 8.26 -15.38 -4.81
N PRO A 26 7.99 -16.49 -5.50
CA PRO A 26 7.29 -16.46 -6.78
C PRO A 26 5.81 -16.12 -6.57
N PHE A 27 5.24 -15.30 -7.45
CA PHE A 27 3.83 -14.95 -7.39
C PHE A 27 3.25 -14.61 -8.77
N THR A 28 1.95 -14.78 -8.91
CA THR A 28 1.18 -14.25 -10.03
C THR A 28 0.70 -12.86 -9.70
N ASN A 29 0.96 -11.88 -10.56
CA ASN A 29 0.35 -10.56 -10.46
C ASN A 29 -0.95 -10.53 -11.27
N VAL A 30 -2.06 -10.18 -10.64
CA VAL A 30 -3.35 -9.98 -11.31
C VAL A 30 -3.68 -8.49 -11.28
N GLU A 31 -3.78 -7.88 -12.45
CA GLU A 31 -4.11 -6.47 -12.57
C GLU A 31 -5.58 -6.25 -12.14
N VAL A 32 -5.79 -5.39 -11.15
CA VAL A 32 -7.13 -4.97 -10.69
C VAL A 32 -7.10 -3.48 -10.49
N SER A 33 -7.80 -2.73 -11.35
CA SER A 33 -7.74 -1.27 -11.31
C SER A 33 -8.90 -0.65 -10.56
N SER A 34 -8.56 0.21 -9.59
CA SER A 34 -9.55 1.09 -8.95
C SER A 34 -10.05 2.20 -9.89
N HIS A 35 -9.28 2.51 -10.96
CA HIS A 35 -9.64 3.52 -11.95
C HIS A 35 -10.77 3.07 -12.87
N THR A 36 -10.76 1.79 -13.29
CA THR A 36 -11.80 1.16 -14.11
C THR A 36 -13.00 0.67 -13.28
N GLY A 37 -12.89 0.70 -11.95
CA GLY A 37 -13.92 0.23 -11.03
C GLY A 37 -13.88 -1.28 -10.76
N ASP A 38 -12.82 -1.99 -11.16
CA ASP A 38 -12.69 -3.44 -10.96
C ASP A 38 -12.77 -3.84 -9.48
N THR A 39 -12.21 -3.00 -8.58
CA THR A 39 -12.24 -3.28 -7.14
C THR A 39 -13.65 -3.24 -6.54
N ARG A 40 -14.65 -2.67 -7.24
CA ARG A 40 -16.04 -2.59 -6.80
C ARG A 40 -16.92 -3.70 -7.39
N LYS A 41 -16.38 -4.54 -8.29
CA LYS A 41 -17.12 -5.67 -8.86
C LYS A 41 -17.47 -6.67 -7.74
N PRO A 42 -18.66 -7.30 -7.77
CA PRO A 42 -19.10 -8.23 -6.72
C PRO A 42 -18.07 -9.31 -6.39
N ASP A 43 -17.44 -9.89 -7.42
CA ASP A 43 -16.42 -10.94 -7.25
C ASP A 43 -15.18 -10.47 -6.50
N TYR A 44 -14.77 -9.20 -6.68
CA TYR A 44 -13.63 -8.65 -5.95
C TYR A 44 -14.00 -8.25 -4.53
N VAL A 45 -15.18 -7.63 -4.35
CA VAL A 45 -15.70 -7.27 -3.01
C VAL A 45 -15.88 -8.51 -2.13
N ALA A 46 -16.29 -9.65 -2.71
CA ALA A 46 -16.34 -10.93 -2.02
C ALA A 46 -14.95 -11.43 -1.56
N LYS A 47 -13.86 -10.97 -2.19
CA LYS A 47 -12.48 -11.26 -1.77
C LYS A 47 -11.97 -10.28 -0.72
N ASN A 48 -12.24 -8.98 -0.91
CA ASN A 48 -11.87 -7.91 0.00
C ASN A 48 -13.04 -6.91 0.14
N PRO A 49 -13.80 -6.95 1.26
CA PRO A 49 -14.92 -6.04 1.49
C PRO A 49 -14.55 -4.55 1.47
N ASN A 50 -13.27 -4.22 1.76
CA ASN A 50 -12.79 -2.83 1.70
C ASN A 50 -12.66 -2.32 0.25
N ALA A 51 -12.77 -3.19 -0.76
CA ALA A 51 -12.73 -2.82 -2.19
C ALA A 51 -11.46 -2.05 -2.59
N MET A 52 -10.33 -2.37 -1.96
CA MET A 52 -9.03 -1.75 -2.20
C MET A 52 -7.96 -2.78 -2.57
N VAL A 53 -6.98 -2.33 -3.35
CA VAL A 53 -5.74 -3.06 -3.64
C VAL A 53 -4.57 -2.49 -2.83
N PRO A 54 -3.54 -3.28 -2.47
CA PRO A 54 -3.33 -4.69 -2.85
C PRO A 54 -4.15 -5.69 -2.02
N LEU A 55 -4.30 -6.89 -2.58
CA LEU A 55 -4.80 -8.09 -1.91
C LEU A 55 -3.86 -9.26 -2.20
N LEU A 56 -3.36 -9.92 -1.15
CA LEU A 56 -2.60 -11.17 -1.26
C LEU A 56 -3.55 -12.36 -1.09
N GLU A 57 -3.54 -13.32 -2.01
CA GLU A 57 -4.20 -14.62 -1.90
C GLU A 57 -3.12 -15.71 -1.86
N LEU A 58 -3.12 -16.50 -0.78
CA LEU A 58 -2.15 -17.57 -0.53
C LEU A 58 -2.51 -18.84 -1.29
N ASP A 59 -1.58 -19.78 -1.34
CA ASP A 59 -1.78 -21.08 -2.00
C ASP A 59 -2.97 -21.88 -1.48
N ASP A 60 -3.32 -21.71 -0.21
CA ASP A 60 -4.44 -22.34 0.47
C ASP A 60 -5.75 -21.55 0.40
N GLY A 61 -5.79 -20.47 -0.41
CA GLY A 61 -6.97 -19.65 -0.64
C GLY A 61 -7.24 -18.60 0.44
N ARG A 62 -6.44 -18.53 1.51
CA ARG A 62 -6.54 -17.44 2.50
C ARG A 62 -6.16 -16.12 1.85
N ARG A 63 -6.78 -15.04 2.33
CA ARG A 63 -6.65 -13.69 1.77
C ARG A 63 -6.21 -12.70 2.84
N LEU A 64 -5.33 -11.78 2.46
CA LEU A 64 -4.82 -10.72 3.33
C LEU A 64 -4.79 -9.39 2.55
N ALA A 65 -5.55 -8.41 3.04
CA ALA A 65 -5.54 -7.04 2.54
C ALA A 65 -4.59 -6.17 3.38
N GLU A 66 -4.52 -4.88 3.07
CA GLU A 66 -3.65 -3.86 3.70
C GLU A 66 -2.17 -4.09 3.41
N SER A 67 -1.58 -3.19 2.61
CA SER A 67 -0.18 -3.33 2.14
C SER A 67 0.84 -3.52 3.27
N ASN A 68 0.70 -2.78 4.38
CA ASN A 68 1.60 -2.91 5.53
C ASN A 68 1.38 -4.22 6.31
N ALA A 69 0.15 -4.74 6.38
CA ALA A 69 -0.11 -6.05 6.98
C ALA A 69 0.47 -7.19 6.12
N ILE A 70 0.34 -7.08 4.79
CA ILE A 70 0.97 -8.00 3.83
C ILE A 70 2.50 -7.98 3.99
N LEU A 71 3.12 -6.81 4.14
CA LEU A 71 4.56 -6.71 4.41
C LEU A 71 4.96 -7.45 5.68
N LEU A 72 4.23 -7.24 6.78
CA LEU A 72 4.51 -7.90 8.05
C LEU A 72 4.39 -9.42 7.95
N TYR A 73 3.34 -9.91 7.28
CA TYR A 73 3.15 -11.34 7.04
C TYR A 73 4.30 -11.96 6.24
N LEU A 74 4.69 -11.32 5.14
CA LEU A 74 5.76 -11.82 4.27
C LEU A 74 7.16 -11.69 4.91
N ALA A 75 7.36 -10.71 5.78
CA ALA A 75 8.65 -10.44 6.41
C ALA A 75 8.92 -11.28 7.67
N GLU A 76 7.92 -11.96 8.22
CA GLU A 76 8.08 -12.76 9.45
C GLU A 76 9.19 -13.82 9.29
N GLY A 77 10.07 -13.91 10.29
CA GLY A 77 11.24 -14.80 10.26
C GLY A 77 12.36 -14.40 9.28
N THR A 78 12.22 -13.28 8.57
CA THR A 78 13.24 -12.79 7.61
C THR A 78 14.03 -11.61 8.18
N ARG A 79 15.13 -11.24 7.51
CA ARG A 79 15.91 -10.02 7.85
C ARG A 79 15.15 -8.69 7.71
N PHE A 80 13.96 -8.69 7.10
CA PHE A 80 13.15 -7.49 6.88
C PHE A 80 12.23 -7.16 8.07
N LEU A 81 12.09 -8.07 9.04
CA LEU A 81 11.38 -7.81 10.29
C LEU A 81 12.22 -8.25 11.49
N PRO A 82 12.72 -7.33 12.33
CA PRO A 82 13.52 -7.68 13.50
C PRO A 82 12.80 -8.64 14.44
N ALA A 83 13.53 -9.57 15.05
CA ALA A 83 12.99 -10.46 16.08
C ALA A 83 12.92 -9.81 17.46
N ASP A 84 13.83 -8.86 17.76
CA ASP A 84 13.80 -8.10 19.00
C ASP A 84 12.52 -7.26 19.10
N LYS A 85 11.87 -7.29 20.27
CA LYS A 85 10.57 -6.65 20.48
C LYS A 85 10.61 -5.14 20.27
N TYR A 86 11.70 -4.48 20.67
CA TYR A 86 11.82 -3.04 20.59
C TYR A 86 12.12 -2.59 19.16
N GLN A 87 13.06 -3.26 18.49
CA GLN A 87 13.33 -3.02 17.08
C GLN A 87 12.11 -3.29 16.19
N ARG A 88 11.34 -4.33 16.51
CA ARG A 88 10.07 -4.63 15.84
C ARG A 88 9.03 -3.53 16.07
N ALA A 89 8.93 -3.01 17.29
CA ALA A 89 8.05 -1.87 17.59
C ALA A 89 8.46 -0.59 16.83
N LEU A 90 9.76 -0.35 16.63
CA LEU A 90 10.24 0.75 15.79
C LEU A 90 9.85 0.58 14.32
N ALA A 91 9.91 -0.65 13.78
CA ALA A 91 9.41 -0.93 12.44
C ALA A 91 7.90 -0.63 12.34
N TYR A 92 7.11 -1.07 13.33
CA TYR A 92 5.68 -0.80 13.37
C TYR A 92 5.37 0.69 13.48
N GLN A 93 6.13 1.43 14.29
CA GLN A 93 6.01 2.88 14.40
C GLN A 93 6.10 3.54 13.02
N TRP A 94 7.06 3.14 12.19
CA TRP A 94 7.19 3.66 10.83
C TRP A 94 6.07 3.22 9.89
N LEU A 95 5.58 1.98 9.98
CA LEU A 95 4.44 1.52 9.17
C LEU A 95 3.15 2.27 9.51
N PHE A 96 2.90 2.54 10.79
CA PHE A 96 1.72 3.31 11.22
C PHE A 96 1.87 4.80 10.91
N PHE A 97 3.05 5.37 11.11
CA PHE A 97 3.35 6.74 10.68
C PHE A 97 3.15 6.89 9.17
N GLU A 98 3.64 5.91 8.38
CA GLU A 98 3.52 5.95 6.94
C GLU A 98 2.05 5.98 6.51
N GLN A 99 1.23 5.07 7.06
CA GLN A 99 -0.18 4.98 6.70
C GLN A 99 -1.02 6.17 7.18
N TYR A 100 -0.68 6.78 8.32
CA TYR A 100 -1.45 7.90 8.89
C TYR A 100 -1.01 9.27 8.39
N SER A 101 0.30 9.46 8.20
CA SER A 101 0.91 10.77 8.01
C SER A 101 1.67 10.93 6.71
N HIS A 102 2.09 9.86 6.04
CA HIS A 102 2.85 9.98 4.79
C HIS A 102 1.97 9.69 3.56
N GLU A 103 1.37 8.49 3.50
CA GLU A 103 0.56 8.02 2.37
C GLU A 103 -0.58 8.99 2.02
N PRO A 104 -1.41 9.45 2.99
CA PRO A 104 -2.59 10.25 2.68
C PRO A 104 -2.29 11.65 2.14
N TYR A 105 -1.03 12.09 2.19
CA TYR A 105 -0.64 13.43 1.76
C TYR A 105 0.38 13.40 0.63
N ILE A 106 1.49 12.67 0.76
CA ILE A 106 2.52 12.62 -0.27
C ILE A 106 2.06 11.78 -1.45
N ALA A 107 1.59 10.56 -1.19
CA ALA A 107 1.12 9.66 -2.25
C ALA A 107 -0.17 10.20 -2.89
N VAL A 108 -1.12 10.71 -2.08
CA VAL A 108 -2.33 11.34 -2.59
C VAL A 108 -2.03 12.58 -3.44
N ARG A 109 -1.13 13.47 -2.99
CA ARG A 109 -0.74 14.64 -3.79
C ARG A 109 -0.17 14.23 -5.14
N ARG A 110 0.77 13.26 -5.15
CA ARG A 110 1.32 12.72 -6.39
C ARG A 110 0.19 12.20 -7.28
N ALA A 111 -0.74 11.41 -6.73
CA ALA A 111 -1.84 10.84 -7.48
C ALA A 111 -2.76 11.91 -8.09
N LEU A 112 -3.09 12.98 -7.34
CA LEU A 112 -3.89 14.10 -7.83
C LEU A 112 -3.24 14.82 -9.01
N LEU A 113 -1.90 14.90 -9.03
CA LEU A 113 -1.14 15.61 -10.07
C LEU A 113 -0.72 14.72 -11.25
N THR A 114 -0.78 13.39 -11.08
CA THR A 114 -0.27 12.42 -12.08
C THR A 114 -1.40 11.77 -12.87
N PHE A 115 -2.53 11.48 -12.24
CA PHE A 115 -3.60 10.68 -12.84
C PHE A 115 -4.74 11.57 -13.39
N PRO A 116 -4.98 11.61 -14.71
CA PRO A 116 -5.96 12.51 -15.33
C PRO A 116 -7.38 12.39 -14.76
N GLU A 117 -7.83 11.17 -14.46
CA GLU A 117 -9.15 10.90 -13.89
C GLU A 117 -9.32 11.43 -12.46
N ARG A 118 -8.22 11.79 -11.78
CA ARG A 118 -8.22 12.48 -10.49
C ARG A 118 -8.10 14.00 -10.60
N ALA A 119 -7.98 14.56 -11.80
CA ALA A 119 -7.82 16.00 -11.99
C ALA A 119 -9.00 16.80 -11.39
N LYS A 120 -10.22 16.27 -11.46
CA LYS A 120 -11.41 16.87 -10.83
C LYS A 120 -11.32 17.01 -9.31
N ASP A 121 -10.52 16.15 -8.68
CA ASP A 121 -10.34 16.10 -7.24
C ASP A 121 -9.16 16.98 -6.78
N ALA A 122 -8.34 17.49 -7.70
CA ALA A 122 -7.15 18.29 -7.44
C ALA A 122 -7.50 19.77 -7.19
N THR A 123 -8.45 20.03 -6.28
CA THR A 123 -8.86 21.40 -5.93
C THR A 123 -7.72 22.16 -5.24
N PRO A 124 -7.68 23.50 -5.33
CA PRO A 124 -6.67 24.31 -4.65
C PRO A 124 -6.56 24.00 -3.15
N GLU A 125 -7.69 23.78 -2.47
CA GLU A 125 -7.76 23.48 -1.04
C GLU A 125 -7.14 22.11 -0.74
N ARG A 126 -7.48 21.09 -1.53
CA ARG A 126 -6.93 19.73 -1.34
C ARG A 126 -5.44 19.68 -1.65
N LEU A 127 -5.00 20.40 -2.68
CA LEU A 127 -3.59 20.55 -2.99
C LEU A 127 -2.86 21.31 -1.88
N ALA A 128 -3.41 22.40 -1.34
CA ALA A 128 -2.79 23.10 -0.21
C ALA A 128 -2.65 22.18 1.02
N ALA A 129 -3.72 21.48 1.40
CA ALA A 129 -3.72 20.58 2.55
C ALA A 129 -2.70 19.43 2.40
N THR A 130 -2.65 18.80 1.23
CA THR A 130 -1.69 17.70 0.97
C THR A 130 -0.24 18.19 0.89
N LEU A 131 0.01 19.43 0.45
CA LEU A 131 1.35 20.03 0.47
C LEU A 131 1.82 20.29 1.91
N GLU A 132 1.00 20.98 2.70
CA GLU A 132 1.33 21.34 4.09
C GLU A 132 1.57 20.08 4.93
N ARG A 133 0.62 19.13 4.90
CA ARG A 133 0.70 17.91 5.68
C ARG A 133 1.79 16.96 5.17
N GLY A 134 2.02 16.92 3.86
CA GLY A 134 3.13 16.18 3.26
C GLY A 134 4.49 16.71 3.71
N ASN A 135 4.68 18.04 3.68
CA ASN A 135 5.92 18.65 4.17
C ASN A 135 6.13 18.40 5.67
N LYS A 136 5.07 18.41 6.48
CA LYS A 136 5.14 18.01 7.89
C LYS A 136 5.65 16.57 8.05
N ALA A 137 5.15 15.63 7.25
CA ALA A 137 5.59 14.24 7.28
C ALA A 137 7.07 14.09 6.87
N LEU A 138 7.50 14.76 5.79
CA LEU A 138 8.91 14.79 5.39
C LEU A 138 9.81 15.36 6.49
N GLY A 139 9.33 16.37 7.23
CA GLY A 139 10.05 16.94 8.36
C GLY A 139 10.25 15.96 9.53
N VAL A 140 9.38 14.96 9.69
CA VAL A 140 9.58 13.87 10.67
C VAL A 140 10.64 12.89 10.17
N MET A 141 10.68 12.60 8.86
CA MET A 141 11.62 11.65 8.27
C MET A 141 13.07 12.15 8.20
N ASN A 142 13.29 13.47 8.26
CA ASN A 142 14.60 14.10 8.21
C ASN A 142 15.27 14.27 9.60
N LYS A 143 14.72 13.64 10.65
CA LYS A 143 15.26 13.66 12.02
C LYS A 143 15.64 12.25 12.44
#